data_AF-A0A6P0XH27-F1
#
_entry.id   AF-A0A6P0XH27-F1
#
_cell.length_a   1.000
_cell.length_b   1.000
_cell.length_c   1.000
_cell.angle_alpha   90.00
_cell.angle_beta   90.00
_cell.angle_gamma   90.00
#
_symmetry.space_group_name_H-M   'P 1'
#
loop_
_entity.id
_entity.type
_entity.pdbx_description
1 polymer ?
#
loop_
_entity_poly.entity_id
_entity_poly.type
_entity_poly.pdbx_seq_one_letter_code
_entity_poly.pdbx_strand_id
1 'polypeptide(L)'
;MNLPVILDIAIGLIFIYLIFSLLASEIQSILTIILQWRATHLKKSIEELIAGEPYLSKNNSKSSTEIEKVQKLANSLYENQLIKNLNYSGSKGPLERGFRRIIQILGNLSRAVTGINNVFDAEKTAPSYIPSDTFAASLIDTLKLQELMQIISENKLRNFTDNILVNIKKILENLNIEDTSKQRNLQAEFDNLHQELNQNLQDYKNNLANLDLTLNRTLNKLDLYTEKSLKHLPDIAYLEFSSQINVVKQVLTNPHERKVLVTEMEASFSNLLKFLREIMEIGKVVQADLQSNNGKIHQKVIDMIELLPESLQQSLYILAKQATTKISATGNALYQFQKEIERWFDSGMERATGVYKRNARGVAFLIGITIAIVANIDTLNIVDNLSKDSLM
;
A
#
# COMPACT_ATOMS: atom_id res chain seq x y z
N MET A 1 -53.06 6.13 -45.48
CA MET A 1 -53.00 5.54 -44.12
C MET A 1 -53.49 6.59 -43.13
N ASN A 2 -54.38 6.20 -42.22
CA ASN A 2 -54.84 7.11 -41.17
C ASN A 2 -53.67 7.38 -40.22
N LEU A 3 -53.46 8.65 -39.85
CA LEU A 3 -52.39 9.08 -38.91
C LEU A 3 -52.33 8.22 -37.62
N PRO A 4 -53.46 7.78 -37.02
CA PRO A 4 -53.45 6.85 -35.88
C PRO A 4 -52.75 5.52 -36.14
N VAL A 5 -52.95 4.89 -37.31
CA VAL A 5 -52.34 3.59 -37.65
C VAL A 5 -50.82 3.70 -37.75
N ILE A 6 -50.33 4.79 -38.35
CA ILE A 6 -48.88 5.07 -38.42
C ILE A 6 -48.30 5.25 -37.01
N LEU A 7 -49.04 5.95 -36.13
CA LEU A 7 -48.62 6.17 -34.76
C LEU A 7 -48.56 4.86 -33.96
N ASP A 8 -49.55 3.98 -34.09
CA ASP A 8 -49.60 2.70 -33.40
C ASP A 8 -48.46 1.76 -33.86
N ILE A 9 -48.20 1.69 -35.17
CA ILE A 9 -47.06 0.95 -35.73
C ILE A 9 -45.75 1.52 -35.20
N ALA A 10 -45.62 2.85 -35.15
CA ALA A 10 -44.41 3.51 -34.64
C ALA A 10 -44.19 3.21 -33.14
N ILE A 11 -45.24 3.26 -32.33
CA ILE A 11 -45.18 2.92 -30.90
C ILE A 11 -44.80 1.45 -30.71
N GLY A 12 -45.42 0.53 -31.47
CA GLY A 12 -45.12 -0.90 -31.44
C GLY A 12 -43.67 -1.19 -31.82
N LEU A 13 -43.15 -0.55 -32.88
CA LEU A 13 -41.75 -0.65 -33.27
C LEU A 13 -40.81 -0.15 -32.17
N ILE A 14 -41.06 1.04 -31.63
CA ILE A 14 -40.24 1.60 -30.53
C ILE A 14 -40.20 0.64 -29.35
N PHE A 15 -41.36 0.11 -28.94
CA PHE A 15 -41.46 -0.82 -27.82
C PHE A 15 -40.69 -2.12 -28.06
N ILE A 16 -40.81 -2.71 -29.25
CA ILE A 16 -40.08 -3.92 -29.64
C ILE A 16 -38.57 -3.68 -29.61
N TYR A 17 -38.09 -2.57 -30.19
CA TYR A 17 -36.66 -2.24 -30.18
C TYR A 17 -36.14 -1.98 -28.77
N LEU A 18 -36.93 -1.36 -27.89
CA LEU A 18 -36.55 -1.18 -26.48
C LEU A 18 -36.41 -2.52 -25.74
N ILE A 19 -37.33 -3.46 -25.94
CA ILE A 19 -37.24 -4.80 -25.36
C ILE A 19 -35.99 -5.53 -25.85
N PHE A 20 -35.73 -5.51 -27.15
CA PHE A 20 -34.54 -6.15 -27.72
C PHE A 20 -33.24 -5.50 -27.24
N SER A 21 -33.22 -4.17 -27.08
CA SER A 21 -32.06 -3.45 -26.55
C SER A 21 -31.78 -3.84 -25.10
N LEU A 22 -32.82 -3.95 -24.26
CA LEU A 22 -32.70 -4.41 -22.88
C LEU A 22 -32.18 -5.85 -22.83
N LEU A 23 -32.77 -6.74 -23.63
CA LEU A 23 -32.37 -8.15 -23.70
C LEU A 23 -30.91 -8.30 -24.14
N ALA A 24 -30.47 -7.54 -25.14
CA ALA A 24 -29.09 -7.55 -25.59
C ALA A 24 -28.12 -7.06 -24.50
N SER A 25 -28.48 -6.02 -23.74
CA SER A 25 -27.70 -5.52 -22.60
C SER A 25 -27.58 -6.57 -21.48
N GLU A 26 -28.66 -7.27 -21.15
CA GLU A 26 -28.66 -8.32 -20.13
C GLU A 26 -27.79 -9.52 -20.55
N ILE A 27 -27.90 -9.97 -21.80
CA ILE A 27 -27.04 -11.03 -22.34
C ILE A 27 -25.57 -10.61 -22.29
N GLN A 28 -25.24 -9.39 -22.68
CA GLN A 28 -23.89 -8.86 -22.62
C GLN A 28 -23.35 -8.85 -21.18
N SER A 29 -24.17 -8.45 -20.22
CA SER A 29 -23.84 -8.45 -18.79
C SER A 29 -23.51 -9.86 -18.29
N ILE A 30 -24.38 -10.84 -18.58
CA ILE A 30 -24.22 -12.24 -18.19
C ILE A 30 -22.94 -12.83 -18.79
N LEU A 31 -22.70 -12.62 -20.08
CA LEU A 31 -21.49 -13.09 -20.75
C LEU A 31 -20.22 -12.52 -20.09
N THR A 32 -20.23 -11.22 -19.79
CA THR A 32 -19.09 -10.54 -19.13
C THR A 32 -18.77 -11.12 -17.76
N ILE A 33 -19.79 -11.49 -16.98
CA ILE A 33 -19.64 -12.12 -15.66
C ILE A 33 -19.03 -13.52 -15.79
N ILE A 34 -19.56 -14.35 -16.70
CA ILE A 34 -19.12 -15.73 -16.91
C ILE A 34 -17.66 -15.77 -17.38
N LEU A 35 -17.28 -14.86 -18.28
CA LEU A 35 -15.95 -14.80 -18.88
C LEU A 35 -14.90 -14.12 -17.98
N GLN A 36 -15.29 -13.59 -16.82
CA GLN A 36 -14.43 -12.85 -15.87
C GLN A 36 -13.58 -11.74 -16.50
N TRP A 37 -13.98 -11.23 -17.66
CA TRP A 37 -13.16 -10.28 -18.44
C TRP A 37 -12.82 -9.01 -17.68
N ARG A 38 -13.74 -8.57 -16.83
CA ARG A 38 -13.52 -7.38 -16.01
C ARG A 38 -12.44 -7.61 -14.95
N ALA A 39 -12.42 -8.77 -14.30
CA ALA A 39 -11.42 -9.11 -13.30
C ALA A 39 -10.05 -9.35 -13.94
N THR A 40 -9.99 -10.07 -15.07
CA THR A 40 -8.72 -10.28 -15.79
C THR A 40 -8.14 -8.99 -16.35
N HIS A 41 -8.99 -8.11 -16.90
CA HIS A 41 -8.57 -6.78 -17.34
C HIS A 41 -8.07 -5.94 -16.15
N LEU A 42 -8.75 -5.98 -15.00
CA LEU A 42 -8.31 -5.24 -13.82
C LEU A 42 -6.93 -5.68 -13.35
N LYS A 43 -6.67 -6.99 -13.26
CA LYS A 43 -5.34 -7.50 -12.89
C LYS A 43 -4.27 -7.04 -13.88
N LYS A 44 -4.53 -7.20 -15.18
CA LYS A 44 -3.59 -6.74 -16.21
C LYS A 44 -3.33 -5.24 -16.14
N SER A 45 -4.35 -4.44 -15.87
CA SER A 45 -4.20 -2.99 -15.72
C SER A 45 -3.41 -2.61 -14.47
N ILE A 46 -3.49 -3.39 -13.39
CA ILE A 46 -2.63 -3.23 -12.21
C ILE A 46 -1.18 -3.59 -12.55
N GLU A 47 -0.96 -4.68 -13.29
CA GLU A 47 0.38 -5.06 -13.77
C GLU A 47 0.99 -3.96 -14.66
N GLU A 48 0.21 -3.40 -15.59
CA GLU A 48 0.60 -2.26 -16.43
C GLU A 48 0.88 -0.99 -15.62
N LEU A 49 0.05 -0.71 -14.61
CA LEU A 49 0.23 0.43 -13.72
C LEU A 49 1.53 0.32 -12.91
N ILE A 50 1.80 -0.87 -12.36
CA ILE A 50 3.03 -1.15 -11.60
C ILE A 50 4.25 -1.12 -12.53
N ALA A 51 4.16 -1.68 -13.73
CA ALA A 51 5.25 -1.67 -14.71
C ALA A 51 5.55 -0.27 -15.25
N GLY A 52 4.59 0.65 -15.20
CA GLY A 52 4.70 2.01 -15.74
C GLY A 52 4.55 2.10 -17.26
N GLU A 53 4.27 0.99 -17.93
CA GLU A 53 4.12 0.90 -19.38
C GLU A 53 3.15 -0.23 -19.79
N PRO A 54 2.61 -0.21 -21.02
CA PRO A 54 1.75 -1.27 -21.51
C PRO A 54 2.53 -2.59 -21.62
N TYR A 55 2.05 -3.62 -20.93
CA TYR A 55 2.62 -4.98 -20.88
C TYR A 55 2.68 -5.67 -22.25
N LEU A 56 1.97 -5.13 -23.25
CA LEU A 56 1.83 -5.65 -24.60
C LEU A 56 3.05 -5.33 -25.50
N SER A 57 4.27 -5.55 -25.02
CA SER A 57 5.45 -5.53 -25.88
C SER A 57 6.27 -6.81 -25.71
N LYS A 58 5.79 -7.86 -26.38
CA LYS A 58 6.52 -9.14 -26.57
C LYS A 58 7.90 -8.97 -27.24
N ASN A 59 8.21 -7.77 -27.74
CA ASN A 59 9.42 -7.44 -28.49
C ASN A 59 10.37 -6.46 -27.78
N ASN A 60 10.08 -6.04 -26.54
CA ASN A 60 10.98 -5.13 -25.83
C ASN A 60 11.87 -5.88 -24.83
N SER A 61 13.15 -5.55 -24.90
CA SER A 61 14.28 -5.94 -24.05
C SER A 61 14.12 -5.52 -22.57
N LYS A 62 13.03 -5.88 -21.89
CA LYS A 62 13.02 -5.93 -20.43
C LYS A 62 13.43 -7.34 -19.99
N SER A 63 14.38 -7.40 -19.07
CA SER A 63 14.82 -8.65 -18.45
C SER A 63 13.59 -9.41 -17.94
N SER A 64 13.49 -10.71 -18.23
CA SER A 64 12.42 -11.59 -17.75
C SER A 64 12.17 -11.44 -16.23
N THR A 65 13.21 -11.05 -15.50
CA THR A 65 13.18 -10.77 -14.06
C THR A 65 12.26 -9.61 -13.65
N GLU A 66 12.19 -8.51 -14.41
CA GLU A 66 11.32 -7.36 -14.05
C GLU A 66 9.84 -7.71 -14.25
N ILE A 67 9.55 -8.47 -15.31
CA ILE A 67 8.19 -8.98 -15.56
C ILE A 67 7.77 -9.92 -14.43
N GLU A 68 8.65 -10.81 -14.01
CA GLU A 68 8.39 -11.75 -12.91
C GLU A 68 8.13 -11.00 -11.59
N LYS A 69 8.90 -9.94 -11.28
CA LYS A 69 8.67 -9.10 -10.09
C LYS A 69 7.29 -8.44 -10.10
N VAL A 70 6.90 -7.85 -11.24
CA VAL A 70 5.59 -7.21 -11.35
C VAL A 70 4.45 -8.23 -11.16
N GLN A 71 4.56 -9.42 -11.77
CA GLN A 71 3.57 -10.48 -11.61
C GLN A 71 3.49 -10.99 -10.17
N LYS A 72 4.64 -11.24 -9.52
CA LYS A 72 4.71 -11.65 -8.12
C LYS A 72 4.07 -10.62 -7.19
N LEU A 73 4.36 -9.33 -7.41
CA LEU A 73 3.77 -8.26 -6.62
C LEU A 73 2.26 -8.15 -6.84
N ALA A 74 1.81 -8.18 -8.10
CA ALA A 74 0.39 -8.16 -8.42
C ALA A 74 -0.33 -9.36 -7.76
N ASN A 75 0.23 -10.56 -7.84
CA ASN A 75 -0.29 -11.74 -7.15
C ASN A 75 -0.38 -11.52 -5.63
N SER A 76 0.68 -11.01 -5.03
CA SER A 76 0.72 -10.72 -3.58
C SER A 76 -0.35 -9.71 -3.17
N LEU A 77 -0.66 -8.71 -4.02
CA LEU A 77 -1.76 -7.78 -3.79
C LEU A 77 -3.12 -8.49 -3.82
N TYR A 78 -3.35 -9.38 -4.80
CA TYR A 78 -4.61 -10.14 -4.88
C TYR A 78 -4.77 -11.17 -3.76
N GLU A 79 -3.66 -11.67 -3.20
CA GLU A 79 -3.66 -12.57 -2.03
C GLU A 79 -3.88 -11.82 -0.71
N ASN A 80 -3.68 -10.50 -0.68
CA ASN A 80 -3.94 -9.67 0.49
C ASN A 80 -5.42 -9.77 0.91
N GLN A 81 -5.67 -9.91 2.22
CA GLN A 81 -7.03 -10.08 2.76
C GLN A 81 -7.99 -8.96 2.34
N LEU A 82 -7.50 -7.72 2.21
CA LEU A 82 -8.32 -6.57 1.82
C LEU A 82 -8.89 -6.70 0.41
N ILE A 83 -8.07 -7.11 -0.57
CA ILE A 83 -8.51 -7.31 -1.96
C ILE A 83 -9.27 -8.64 -2.08
N LYS A 84 -8.79 -9.69 -1.42
CA LYS A 84 -9.42 -11.01 -1.44
C LYS A 84 -10.86 -10.97 -0.94
N ASN A 85 -11.16 -10.17 0.09
CA ASN A 85 -12.52 -10.03 0.62
C ASN A 85 -13.48 -9.31 -0.34
N LEU A 86 -12.99 -8.53 -1.31
CA LEU A 86 -13.83 -7.93 -2.36
C LEU A 86 -14.37 -8.97 -3.34
N ASN A 87 -13.75 -10.15 -3.40
CA ASN A 87 -14.23 -11.29 -4.17
C ASN A 87 -15.48 -11.87 -3.46
N TYR A 88 -16.63 -11.21 -3.63
CA TYR A 88 -17.92 -11.69 -3.13
C TYR A 88 -18.24 -13.06 -3.72
N SER A 89 -17.80 -14.12 -3.03
CA SER A 89 -18.16 -15.51 -3.27
C SER A 89 -19.38 -15.93 -2.44
N GLY A 90 -20.09 -14.95 -1.89
CA GLY A 90 -21.05 -15.10 -0.81
C GLY A 90 -22.49 -15.28 -1.25
N SER A 91 -22.83 -16.46 -1.74
CA SER A 91 -24.14 -17.06 -1.45
C SER A 91 -24.06 -18.59 -1.59
N LYS A 92 -24.56 -19.29 -0.57
CA LYS A 92 -24.52 -20.76 -0.44
C LYS A 92 -25.75 -21.44 -1.06
N GLY A 93 -26.47 -20.76 -1.94
CA GLY A 93 -27.70 -21.28 -2.52
C GLY A 93 -27.45 -22.41 -3.54
N PRO A 94 -28.48 -23.24 -3.80
CA PRO A 94 -28.39 -24.32 -4.79
C PRO A 94 -28.32 -23.80 -6.23
N LEU A 95 -28.92 -22.64 -6.52
CA LEU A 95 -28.92 -22.01 -7.84
C LEU A 95 -27.53 -21.45 -8.21
N GLU A 96 -26.84 -20.77 -7.28
CA GLU A 96 -25.50 -20.24 -7.57
C GLU A 96 -24.44 -21.34 -7.70
N ARG A 97 -24.63 -22.49 -7.02
CA ARG A 97 -23.80 -23.69 -7.23
C ARG A 97 -23.96 -24.24 -8.66
N GLY A 98 -25.19 -24.25 -9.17
CA GLY A 98 -25.47 -24.63 -10.56
C GLY A 98 -24.83 -23.64 -11.55
N PHE A 99 -25.03 -22.35 -11.32
CA PHE A 99 -24.44 -21.29 -12.16
C PHE A 99 -22.90 -21.35 -12.16
N ARG A 100 -22.27 -21.64 -11.01
CA ARG A 100 -20.82 -21.80 -10.89
C ARG A 100 -20.29 -22.98 -11.71
N ARG A 101 -21.01 -24.11 -11.81
CA ARG A 101 -20.63 -25.22 -12.68
C ARG A 101 -20.68 -24.83 -14.16
N ILE A 102 -21.71 -24.08 -14.56
CA ILE A 102 -21.84 -23.58 -15.94
C ILE A 102 -20.69 -22.62 -16.28
N ILE A 103 -20.37 -21.69 -15.38
CA ILE A 103 -19.21 -20.79 -15.53
C ILE A 103 -17.92 -21.59 -15.67
N GLN A 104 -17.73 -22.66 -14.87
CA GLN A 104 -16.53 -23.50 -14.95
C GLN A 104 -16.43 -24.24 -16.29
N ILE A 105 -17.53 -24.80 -16.79
CA ILE A 105 -17.55 -25.51 -18.08
C ILE A 105 -17.25 -24.54 -19.23
N LEU A 106 -17.90 -23.38 -19.25
CA LEU A 106 -17.68 -22.35 -20.28
C LEU A 106 -16.29 -21.74 -20.20
N GLY A 107 -15.75 -21.53 -18.99
CA GLY A 107 -14.38 -21.07 -18.79
C GLY A 107 -13.33 -22.11 -19.21
N ASN A 108 -13.59 -23.41 -19.08
CA ASN A 108 -12.72 -24.47 -19.63
C ASN A 108 -12.73 -24.43 -21.16
N LEU A 109 -13.91 -24.25 -21.76
CA LEU A 109 -14.11 -24.22 -23.21
C LEU A 109 -13.48 -22.97 -23.84
N SER A 110 -13.68 -21.79 -23.24
CA SER A 110 -13.04 -20.55 -23.70
C SER A 110 -11.52 -20.67 -23.66
N ARG A 111 -10.95 -21.28 -22.60
CA ARG A 111 -9.51 -21.51 -22.49
C ARG A 111 -8.95 -22.41 -23.60
N ALA A 112 -9.70 -23.46 -23.97
CA ALA A 112 -9.32 -24.35 -25.07
C ALA A 112 -9.35 -23.65 -26.45
N VAL A 113 -10.21 -22.64 -26.62
CA VAL A 113 -10.40 -21.94 -27.89
C VAL A 113 -9.54 -20.67 -28.01
N THR A 114 -9.30 -19.92 -26.93
CA THR A 114 -8.58 -18.64 -26.96
C THR A 114 -7.11 -18.73 -26.58
N GLY A 115 -6.64 -19.85 -26.02
CA GLY A 115 -5.24 -20.03 -25.61
C GLY A 115 -4.76 -19.09 -24.48
N ILE A 116 -5.69 -18.49 -23.73
CA ILE A 116 -5.38 -17.57 -22.63
C ILE A 116 -5.12 -18.38 -21.35
N ASN A 117 -3.89 -18.38 -20.86
CA ASN A 117 -3.47 -19.05 -19.61
C ASN A 117 -4.20 -18.49 -18.37
N ASN A 118 -4.16 -19.23 -17.26
CA ASN A 118 -4.72 -18.77 -15.99
C ASN A 118 -4.11 -17.41 -15.59
N VAL A 119 -4.95 -16.37 -15.58
CA VAL A 119 -4.57 -15.03 -15.14
C VAL A 119 -4.50 -14.96 -13.61
N PHE A 120 -5.04 -15.93 -12.88
CA PHE A 120 -4.98 -16.02 -11.42
C PHE A 120 -4.42 -17.38 -11.00
N ASP A 121 -3.35 -17.38 -10.20
CA ASP A 121 -2.57 -18.58 -9.89
C ASP A 121 -3.22 -19.45 -8.80
N ALA A 122 -3.85 -18.84 -7.79
CA ALA A 122 -4.42 -19.54 -6.63
C ALA A 122 -5.96 -19.49 -6.53
N GLU A 123 -6.60 -18.41 -6.99
CA GLU A 123 -8.05 -18.22 -6.88
C GLU A 123 -8.78 -18.39 -8.22
N LYS A 124 -9.95 -19.05 -8.20
CA LYS A 124 -10.75 -19.33 -9.40
C LYS A 124 -11.50 -18.11 -9.94
N THR A 125 -11.63 -17.06 -9.12
CA THR A 125 -12.28 -15.78 -9.42
C THR A 125 -11.48 -14.67 -8.73
N ALA A 126 -11.60 -13.45 -9.21
CA ALA A 126 -10.99 -12.27 -8.61
C ALA A 126 -12.00 -11.11 -8.65
N PRO A 127 -11.84 -10.07 -7.80
CA PRO A 127 -12.77 -8.96 -7.78
C PRO A 127 -12.79 -8.23 -9.12
N SER A 128 -13.98 -7.87 -9.58
CA SER A 128 -14.16 -7.08 -10.81
C SER A 128 -13.88 -5.59 -10.59
N TYR A 129 -13.77 -5.13 -9.35
CA TYR A 129 -13.50 -3.75 -9.00
C TYR A 129 -12.76 -3.71 -7.68
N ILE A 130 -11.75 -2.85 -7.59
CA ILE A 130 -11.01 -2.58 -6.37
C ILE A 130 -11.12 -1.07 -6.11
N PRO A 131 -11.72 -0.65 -4.98
CA PRO A 131 -11.69 0.75 -4.53
C PRO A 131 -10.26 1.24 -4.29
N SER A 132 -9.99 2.52 -4.57
CA SER A 132 -8.63 3.08 -4.47
C SER A 132 -8.06 3.05 -3.05
N ASP A 133 -8.90 3.30 -2.04
CA ASP A 133 -8.54 3.19 -0.62
C ASP A 133 -8.15 1.74 -0.24
N THR A 134 -8.89 0.75 -0.74
CA THR A 134 -8.62 -0.68 -0.51
C THR A 134 -7.32 -1.10 -1.20
N PHE A 135 -7.10 -0.64 -2.44
CA PHE A 135 -5.84 -0.88 -3.15
C PHE A 135 -4.67 -0.25 -2.40
N ALA A 136 -4.77 1.03 -2.02
CA ALA A 136 -3.70 1.73 -1.32
C ALA A 136 -3.36 1.08 0.02
N ALA A 137 -4.37 0.72 0.81
CA ALA A 137 -4.19 -0.02 2.06
C ALA A 137 -3.53 -1.39 1.82
N SER A 138 -3.99 -2.15 0.83
CA SER A 138 -3.39 -3.45 0.49
C SER A 138 -1.94 -3.32 0.02
N LEU A 139 -1.59 -2.25 -0.70
CA LEU A 139 -0.22 -2.01 -1.14
C LEU A 139 0.68 -1.65 0.05
N ILE A 140 0.21 -0.78 0.95
CA ILE A 140 0.94 -0.41 2.18
C ILE A 140 1.18 -1.63 3.06
N ASP A 141 0.17 -2.50 3.20
CA ASP A 141 0.21 -3.72 4.00
C ASP A 141 1.10 -4.81 3.38
N THR A 142 0.94 -5.09 2.09
CA THR A 142 1.81 -6.01 1.33
C THR A 142 3.26 -5.55 1.35
N LEU A 143 3.49 -4.24 1.29
CA LEU A 143 4.81 -3.63 1.44
C LEU A 143 5.26 -3.42 2.89
N LYS A 144 4.48 -3.90 3.89
CA LYS A 144 4.75 -3.84 5.34
C LYS A 144 5.35 -2.51 5.78
N LEU A 145 4.90 -1.42 5.16
CA LEU A 145 5.54 -0.11 5.34
C LEU A 145 5.43 0.36 6.79
N GLN A 146 4.35 0.00 7.49
CA GLN A 146 4.17 0.30 8.89
C GLN A 146 5.22 -0.39 9.78
N GLU A 147 5.53 -1.67 9.52
CA GLU A 147 6.56 -2.41 10.26
C GLU A 147 7.94 -1.76 10.02
N LEU A 148 8.25 -1.40 8.78
CA LEU A 148 9.49 -0.71 8.42
C LEU A 148 9.62 0.64 9.11
N MET A 149 8.54 1.43 9.12
CA MET A 149 8.52 2.74 9.78
C MET A 149 8.74 2.61 11.28
N GLN A 150 8.11 1.63 11.92
CA GLN A 150 8.32 1.35 13.34
C GLN A 150 9.78 0.97 13.64
N ILE A 151 10.37 0.11 12.81
CA ILE A 151 11.77 -0.31 12.93
C ILE A 151 12.72 0.88 12.78
N ILE A 152 12.47 1.79 11.82
CA ILE A 152 13.29 2.99 11.61
C ILE A 152 13.22 3.91 12.83
N SER A 153 12.02 4.18 13.35
CA SER A 153 11.83 4.99 14.54
C SER A 153 12.46 4.35 15.78
N GLU A 154 12.33 3.04 15.97
CA GLU A 154 13.01 2.28 17.03
C GLU A 154 14.53 2.49 16.96
N ASN A 155 15.11 2.37 15.77
CA ASN A 155 16.56 2.51 15.60
C ASN A 155 17.05 3.94 15.85
N LYS A 156 16.32 4.96 15.36
CA LYS A 156 16.65 6.36 15.64
C LYS A 156 16.59 6.69 17.12
N LEU A 157 15.55 6.22 17.81
CA LEU A 157 15.39 6.43 19.24
C LEU A 157 16.47 5.72 20.06
N ARG A 158 16.85 4.50 19.65
CA ARG A 158 17.99 3.77 20.22
C ARG A 158 19.29 4.56 20.04
N ASN A 159 19.63 4.96 18.82
CA ASN A 159 20.86 5.73 18.55
C ASN A 159 20.91 7.04 19.37
N PHE A 160 19.77 7.72 19.51
CA PHE A 160 19.68 8.91 20.37
C PHE A 160 19.97 8.58 21.84
N THR A 161 19.38 7.51 22.35
CA THR A 161 19.59 7.06 23.74
C THR A 161 21.04 6.64 23.97
N ASP A 162 21.62 5.90 23.03
CA ASP A 162 23.02 5.48 23.08
C ASP A 162 23.97 6.70 23.04
N ASN A 163 23.67 7.71 22.22
CA ASN A 163 24.42 8.96 22.19
C ASN A 163 24.37 9.71 23.53
N ILE A 164 23.21 9.75 24.20
CA ILE A 164 23.08 10.30 25.55
C ILE A 164 23.99 9.54 26.52
N LEU A 165 23.92 8.21 26.53
CA LEU A 165 24.69 7.36 27.42
C LEU A 165 26.20 7.50 27.19
N VAL A 166 26.64 7.54 25.93
CA VAL A 166 28.04 7.77 25.55
C VAL A 166 28.52 9.14 26.03
N ASN A 167 27.71 10.19 25.85
CA ASN A 167 28.06 11.53 26.31
C ASN A 167 28.18 11.58 27.84
N ILE A 168 27.22 10.99 28.57
CA ILE A 168 27.28 10.92 30.04
C ILE A 168 28.51 10.14 30.51
N LYS A 169 28.84 9.02 29.86
CA LYS A 169 30.04 8.25 30.18
C LYS A 169 31.32 9.08 30.02
N LYS A 170 31.43 9.84 28.92
CA LYS A 170 32.56 10.75 28.70
C LYS A 170 32.65 11.84 29.77
N ILE A 171 31.50 12.38 30.20
CA ILE A 171 31.45 13.35 31.31
C ILE A 171 32.04 12.70 32.56
N LEU A 172 31.59 11.49 32.93
CA LEU A 172 32.10 10.77 34.11
C LEU A 172 33.60 10.46 34.03
N GLU A 173 34.10 10.07 32.86
CA GLU A 173 35.53 9.78 32.62
C GLU A 173 36.41 11.04 32.75
N ASN A 174 35.87 12.22 32.42
CA ASN A 174 36.58 13.49 32.53
C ASN A 174 36.58 14.05 33.96
N LEU A 175 35.69 13.59 34.84
CA LEU A 175 35.67 14.02 36.23
C LEU A 175 36.83 13.36 36.98
N ASN A 176 37.81 14.17 37.40
CA ASN A 176 38.98 13.70 38.13
C ASN A 176 38.63 13.42 39.61
N ILE A 177 37.99 12.28 39.88
CA ILE A 177 37.55 11.87 41.22
C ILE A 177 38.57 10.91 41.84
N GLU A 178 39.32 11.37 42.84
CA GLU A 178 40.35 10.56 43.51
C GLU A 178 39.77 9.44 44.41
N ASP A 179 38.53 9.62 44.89
CA ASP A 179 37.87 8.67 45.80
C ASP A 179 37.23 7.49 45.05
N THR A 180 37.86 6.32 45.18
CA THR A 180 37.43 5.06 44.55
C THR A 180 36.02 4.63 44.96
N SER A 181 35.57 4.98 46.17
CA SER A 181 34.22 4.62 46.65
C SER A 181 33.14 5.45 45.96
N LYS A 182 33.40 6.76 45.78
CA LYS A 182 32.51 7.68 45.05
C LYS A 182 32.45 7.34 43.58
N GLN A 183 33.58 6.99 42.97
CA GLN A 183 33.63 6.55 41.57
C GLN A 183 32.79 5.28 41.35
N ARG A 184 32.84 4.32 42.27
CA ARG A 184 32.01 3.11 42.20
C ARG A 184 30.51 3.42 42.30
N ASN A 185 30.12 4.31 43.21
CA ASN A 185 28.71 4.70 43.36
C ASN A 185 28.19 5.42 42.11
N LEU A 186 28.98 6.31 41.52
CA LEU A 186 28.63 6.99 40.26
C LEU A 186 28.48 6.00 39.10
N GLN A 187 29.39 5.01 39.00
CA GLN A 187 29.26 3.96 38.00
C GLN A 187 27.97 3.14 38.21
N ALA A 188 27.62 2.81 39.45
CA ALA A 188 26.38 2.08 39.75
C ALA A 188 25.12 2.89 39.37
N GLU A 189 25.11 4.21 39.62
CA GLU A 189 24.01 5.07 39.18
C GLU A 189 23.93 5.17 37.65
N PHE A 190 25.08 5.18 36.96
CA PHE A 190 25.13 5.15 35.49
C PHE A 190 24.61 3.83 34.92
N ASP A 191 25.01 2.70 35.51
CA ASP A 191 24.55 1.37 35.09
C ASP A 191 23.02 1.23 35.28
N ASN A 192 22.48 1.78 36.38
CA ASN A 192 21.05 1.85 36.62
C ASN A 192 20.33 2.71 35.57
N LEU A 193 20.84 3.92 35.28
CA LEU A 193 20.29 4.76 34.21
C LEU A 193 20.28 4.01 32.87
N HIS A 194 21.38 3.34 32.53
CA HIS A 194 21.50 2.53 31.31
C HIS A 194 20.41 1.46 31.25
N GLN A 195 20.15 0.74 32.35
CA GLN A 195 19.09 -0.25 32.43
C GLN A 195 17.69 0.37 32.27
N GLU A 196 17.41 1.48 32.97
CA GLU A 196 16.10 2.15 32.91
C GLU A 196 15.80 2.72 31.52
N LEU A 197 16.80 3.31 30.84
CA LEU A 197 16.62 3.81 29.48
C LEU A 197 16.41 2.67 28.49
N ASN A 198 17.09 1.54 28.66
CA ASN A 198 16.84 0.35 27.85
C ASN A 198 15.42 -0.22 28.05
N GLN A 199 14.90 -0.19 29.28
CA GLN A 199 13.51 -0.57 29.54
C GLN A 199 12.54 0.35 28.81
N ASN A 200 12.77 1.67 28.81
CA ASN A 200 11.94 2.63 28.06
C ASN A 200 11.96 2.34 26.55
N LEU A 201 13.11 1.97 25.98
CA LEU A 201 13.21 1.56 24.58
C LEU A 201 12.41 0.28 24.30
N GLN A 202 12.41 -0.68 25.23
CA GLN A 202 11.67 -1.92 25.11
C GLN A 202 10.15 -1.72 25.22
N ASP A 203 9.71 -0.82 26.09
CA ASP A 203 8.31 -0.40 26.18
C ASP A 203 7.84 0.26 24.88
N TYR A 204 8.67 1.13 24.28
CA TYR A 204 8.39 1.73 22.97
C TYR A 204 8.28 0.68 21.86
N LYS A 205 9.23 -0.25 21.81
CA LYS A 205 9.22 -1.37 20.86
C LYS A 205 7.96 -2.23 20.95
N ASN A 206 7.49 -2.49 22.16
CA ASN A 206 6.30 -3.30 22.43
C ASN A 206 4.99 -2.51 22.30
N ASN A 207 5.02 -1.28 21.78
CA ASN A 207 3.88 -0.36 21.67
C ASN A 207 3.19 -0.03 23.01
N LEU A 208 3.92 -0.15 24.14
CA LEU A 208 3.44 0.19 25.47
C LEU A 208 3.63 1.69 25.79
N ALA A 209 4.46 2.38 25.03
CA ALA A 209 4.68 3.82 25.10
C ALA A 209 4.82 4.43 23.70
N ASN A 210 4.24 5.61 23.49
CA ASN A 210 4.48 6.40 22.28
C ASN A 210 5.79 7.20 22.40
N LEU A 211 6.24 7.81 21.30
CA LEU A 211 7.52 8.52 21.26
C LEU A 211 7.60 9.64 22.31
N ASP A 212 6.56 10.48 22.42
CA ASP A 212 6.57 11.60 23.35
C ASP A 212 6.64 11.13 24.82
N LEU A 213 5.88 10.09 25.18
CA LEU A 213 5.96 9.48 26.50
C LEU A 213 7.35 8.91 26.77
N THR A 214 7.97 8.25 25.79
CA THR A 214 9.32 7.71 25.95
C THR A 214 10.34 8.83 26.15
N LEU A 215 10.26 9.93 25.40
CA LEU A 215 11.14 11.09 25.58
C LEU A 215 10.94 11.75 26.96
N ASN A 216 9.69 11.86 27.43
CA ASN A 216 9.40 12.34 28.80
C ASN A 216 9.99 11.43 29.87
N ARG A 217 9.81 10.12 29.73
CA ARG A 217 10.38 9.14 30.67
C ARG A 217 11.90 9.21 30.67
N THR A 218 12.54 9.35 29.51
CA THR A 218 13.99 9.54 29.38
C THR A 218 14.44 10.80 30.12
N LEU A 219 13.78 11.94 29.92
CA LEU A 219 14.11 13.17 30.63
C LEU A 219 14.00 13.00 32.16
N ASN A 220 12.89 12.41 32.63
CA ASN A 220 12.69 12.15 34.06
C ASN A 220 13.77 11.24 34.65
N LYS A 221 14.22 10.22 33.90
CA LYS A 221 15.31 9.33 34.34
C LYS A 221 16.65 10.06 34.38
N LEU A 222 16.91 10.95 33.43
CA LEU A 222 18.10 11.81 33.45
C LEU A 222 18.08 12.78 34.63
N ASP A 223 16.94 13.36 34.97
CA ASP A 223 16.81 14.23 36.14
C ASP A 223 17.05 13.47 37.45
N LEU A 224 16.47 12.27 37.60
CA LEU A 224 16.72 11.41 38.75
C LEU A 224 18.19 10.99 38.86
N TYR A 225 18.80 10.59 37.75
CA TYR A 225 20.22 10.27 37.69
C TYR A 225 21.09 11.46 38.07
N THR A 226 20.74 12.67 37.60
CA THR A 226 21.44 13.91 37.95
C THR A 226 21.37 14.14 39.46
N GLU A 227 20.19 14.07 40.06
CA GLU A 227 19.99 14.30 41.49
C GLU A 227 20.78 13.30 42.35
N LYS A 228 20.80 12.02 41.98
CA LYS A 228 21.54 10.99 42.70
C LYS A 228 23.06 11.16 42.55
N SER A 229 23.52 11.41 41.33
CA SER A 229 24.95 11.58 41.05
C SER A 229 25.56 12.79 41.78
N LEU A 230 24.83 13.90 41.86
CA LEU A 230 25.28 15.10 42.57
C LEU A 230 25.56 14.87 44.06
N LYS A 231 24.90 13.90 44.71
CA LYS A 231 25.14 13.55 46.13
C LYS A 231 26.51 12.93 46.38
N HIS A 232 27.18 12.47 45.32
CA HIS A 232 28.48 11.80 45.39
C HIS A 232 29.64 12.67 44.90
N LEU A 233 29.38 13.89 44.42
CA LEU A 233 30.39 14.76 43.80
C LEU A 233 30.91 15.85 44.76
N PRO A 234 32.22 16.17 44.75
CA PRO A 234 32.77 17.35 45.44
C PRO A 234 32.39 18.66 44.72
N ASP A 235 32.45 19.80 45.41
CA ASP A 235 31.92 21.10 44.94
C ASP A 235 32.41 21.56 43.55
N ILE A 236 33.69 21.31 43.22
CA ILE A 236 34.26 21.69 41.91
C ILE A 236 33.70 20.79 40.80
N ALA A 237 33.69 19.47 41.03
CA ALA A 237 33.14 18.49 40.10
C ALA A 237 31.62 18.60 39.96
N TYR A 238 30.94 19.04 41.02
CA TYR A 238 29.49 19.31 41.04
C TYR A 238 29.12 20.32 39.95
N LEU A 239 29.81 21.46 39.89
CA LEU A 239 29.49 22.53 38.95
C LEU A 239 29.76 22.10 37.51
N GLU A 240 30.89 21.42 37.27
CA GLU A 240 31.25 20.91 35.95
C GLU A 240 30.24 19.87 35.45
N PHE A 241 29.93 18.87 36.28
CA PHE A 241 28.95 17.83 35.97
C PHE A 241 27.56 18.43 35.70
N SER A 242 27.10 19.33 36.58
CA SER A 242 25.78 19.96 36.44
C SER A 242 25.68 20.79 35.15
N SER A 243 26.75 21.46 34.73
CA SER A 243 26.77 22.20 33.48
C SER A 243 26.68 21.27 32.27
N GLN A 244 27.54 20.25 32.23
CA GLN A 244 27.62 19.32 31.10
C GLN A 244 26.35 18.46 30.96
N ILE A 245 25.73 18.03 32.07
CA ILE A 245 24.50 17.23 32.02
C ILE A 245 23.30 18.08 31.55
N ASN A 246 23.27 19.38 31.86
CA ASN A 246 22.24 20.28 31.36
C ASN A 246 22.33 20.44 29.83
N VAL A 247 23.54 20.47 29.27
CA VAL A 247 23.75 20.45 27.81
C VAL A 247 23.19 19.17 27.19
N VAL A 248 23.42 18.00 27.80
CA VAL A 248 22.87 16.72 27.32
C VAL A 248 21.33 16.72 27.36
N LYS A 249 20.75 17.28 28.42
CA LYS A 249 19.28 17.36 28.59
C LYS A 249 18.62 18.41 27.72
N GLN A 250 19.37 19.38 27.19
CA GLN A 250 18.84 20.55 26.49
C GLN A 250 17.86 20.18 25.37
N VAL A 251 18.22 19.17 24.56
CA VAL A 251 17.41 18.70 23.43
C VAL A 251 16.04 18.14 23.86
N LEU A 252 15.92 17.65 25.10
CA LEU A 252 14.68 17.13 25.68
C LEU A 252 13.88 18.20 26.42
N THR A 253 14.55 19.21 26.97
CA THR A 253 13.92 20.28 27.76
C THR A 253 13.45 21.46 26.91
N ASN A 254 14.17 21.80 25.84
CA ASN A 254 13.82 22.91 24.97
C ASN A 254 12.65 22.51 24.05
N PRO A 255 11.48 23.18 24.11
CA PRO A 255 10.32 22.81 23.30
C PRO A 255 10.56 22.81 21.79
N HIS A 256 11.42 23.71 21.30
CA HIS A 256 11.72 23.82 19.88
C HIS A 256 12.64 22.70 19.42
N GLU A 257 13.73 22.44 20.14
CA GLU A 257 14.66 21.34 19.85
C GLU A 257 13.95 19.99 19.97
N ARG A 258 13.11 19.82 21.00
CA ARG A 258 12.29 18.62 21.18
C ARG A 258 11.33 18.40 20.03
N LYS A 259 10.69 19.46 19.52
CA LYS A 259 9.82 19.35 18.35
C LYS A 259 10.58 18.89 17.11
N VAL A 260 11.80 19.40 16.90
CA VAL A 260 12.68 18.96 15.81
C VAL A 260 13.05 17.49 15.98
N LEU A 261 13.45 17.08 17.19
CA LEU A 261 13.79 15.71 17.54
C LEU A 261 12.62 14.75 17.27
N VAL A 262 11.42 15.11 17.74
CA VAL A 262 10.19 14.35 17.48
C VAL A 262 9.93 14.26 15.98
N THR A 263 10.07 15.35 15.22
CA THR A 263 9.86 15.34 13.76
C THR A 263 10.88 14.46 13.03
N GLU A 264 12.12 14.38 13.55
CA GLU A 264 13.18 13.55 13.00
C GLU A 264 12.99 12.06 13.33
N MET A 265 12.52 11.75 14.54
CA MET A 265 12.32 10.41 15.08
C MET A 265 10.98 9.80 14.67
N GLU A 266 9.91 10.60 14.64
CA GLU A 266 8.66 10.21 14.00
C GLU A 266 9.00 9.83 12.57
N ALA A 267 8.45 8.70 12.16
CA ALA A 267 8.62 8.18 10.84
C ALA A 267 7.90 9.13 9.85
N SER A 268 8.53 10.23 9.50
CA SER A 268 8.12 11.08 8.40
C SER A 268 8.44 10.33 7.11
N PHE A 269 7.51 10.35 6.15
CA PHE A 269 7.67 9.65 4.89
C PHE A 269 8.94 10.10 4.12
N SER A 270 9.48 11.28 4.43
CA SER A 270 10.78 11.77 3.95
C SER A 270 11.97 10.92 4.42
N ASN A 271 11.92 10.35 5.63
CA ASN A 271 12.93 9.42 6.13
C ASN A 271 12.86 8.08 5.39
N LEU A 272 11.64 7.56 5.14
CA LEU A 272 11.41 6.41 4.28
C LEU A 272 11.89 6.69 2.86
N LEU A 273 11.67 7.89 2.34
CA LEU A 273 12.08 8.32 1.00
C LEU A 273 13.60 8.40 0.85
N LYS A 274 14.30 8.93 1.87
CA LYS A 274 15.76 8.93 1.94
C LYS A 274 16.30 7.50 2.03
N PHE A 275 15.65 6.64 2.80
CA PHE A 275 15.98 5.23 2.95
C PHE A 275 15.73 4.43 1.65
N LEU A 276 14.57 4.56 1.01
CA LEU A 276 14.26 3.99 -0.30
C LEU A 276 15.29 4.44 -1.35
N ARG A 277 15.66 5.71 -1.33
CA ARG A 277 16.72 6.25 -2.19
C ARG A 277 18.09 5.67 -1.87
N GLU A 278 18.46 5.57 -0.59
CA GLU A 278 19.70 4.92 -0.17
C GLU A 278 19.72 3.45 -0.60
N ILE A 279 18.58 2.75 -0.63
CA ILE A 279 18.53 1.35 -1.07
C ILE A 279 18.59 1.21 -2.59
N MET A 280 17.96 2.12 -3.34
CA MET A 280 18.16 2.23 -4.80
C MET A 280 19.65 2.40 -5.15
N GLU A 281 20.43 3.04 -4.28
CA GLU A 281 21.89 3.19 -4.42
C GLU A 281 22.69 2.00 -3.84
N ILE A 282 22.27 1.41 -2.70
CA ILE A 282 22.92 0.27 -2.01
C ILE A 282 22.77 -1.06 -2.78
N GLY A 283 21.81 -1.17 -3.70
CA GLY A 283 21.74 -2.30 -4.65
C GLY A 283 23.02 -2.53 -5.48
N LYS A 284 23.99 -1.59 -5.42
CA LYS A 284 25.32 -1.72 -6.02
C LYS A 284 26.46 -2.01 -5.02
N VAL A 285 26.26 -1.89 -3.71
CA VAL A 285 27.33 -2.02 -2.69
C VAL A 285 26.81 -2.79 -1.48
N VAL A 286 26.78 -4.12 -1.58
CA VAL A 286 26.54 -5.01 -0.44
C VAL A 286 27.88 -5.52 0.08
N GLN A 287 28.49 -4.77 0.98
CA GLN A 287 29.50 -5.26 1.93
C GLN A 287 29.69 -4.23 3.06
N ALA A 288 28.83 -4.24 4.06
CA ALA A 288 29.15 -3.72 5.39
C ALA A 288 28.11 -4.23 6.41
N ASP A 289 28.55 -5.22 7.20
CA ASP A 289 28.12 -5.47 8.57
C ASP A 289 26.70 -6.03 8.83
N LEU A 290 26.50 -7.28 8.41
CA LEU A 290 25.32 -8.11 8.75
C LEU A 290 25.30 -8.60 10.22
N GLN A 291 26.30 -8.27 11.05
CA GLN A 291 26.38 -8.72 12.45
C GLN A 291 25.86 -7.72 13.49
N SER A 292 25.52 -6.49 13.09
CA SER A 292 24.86 -5.51 13.97
C SER A 292 23.35 -5.77 14.06
N ASN A 293 22.68 -5.28 15.12
CA ASN A 293 21.21 -5.31 15.28
C ASN A 293 20.45 -4.66 14.09
N ASN A 294 21.17 -3.94 13.22
CA ASN A 294 20.73 -3.42 11.92
C ASN A 294 20.58 -4.50 10.81
N GLY A 295 21.21 -5.67 10.91
CA GLY A 295 21.17 -6.73 9.89
C GLY A 295 19.78 -7.31 9.63
N LYS A 296 18.90 -7.35 10.65
CA LYS A 296 17.50 -7.77 10.49
C LYS A 296 16.64 -6.74 9.76
N ILE A 297 16.96 -5.46 9.92
CA ILE A 297 16.33 -4.34 9.19
C ILE A 297 16.71 -4.47 7.72
N HIS A 298 18.01 -4.63 7.43
CA HIS A 298 18.50 -4.82 6.08
C HIS A 298 17.91 -6.05 5.40
N GLN A 299 17.85 -7.22 6.06
CA GLN A 299 17.33 -8.43 5.43
C GLN A 299 15.83 -8.33 5.08
N LYS A 300 14.97 -7.92 6.02
CA LYS A 300 13.52 -7.74 5.73
C LYS A 300 13.28 -6.67 4.68
N VAL A 301 14.08 -5.61 4.67
CA VAL A 301 13.97 -4.53 3.68
C VAL A 301 14.46 -4.96 2.30
N ILE A 302 15.55 -5.74 2.24
CA ILE A 302 16.10 -6.33 1.01
C ILE A 302 15.08 -7.31 0.42
N ASP A 303 14.50 -8.21 1.22
CA ASP A 303 13.49 -9.18 0.77
C ASP A 303 12.26 -8.46 0.14
N MET A 304 11.89 -7.29 0.65
CA MET A 304 10.76 -6.49 0.13
C MET A 304 11.10 -5.68 -1.11
N ILE A 305 12.35 -5.26 -1.24
CA ILE A 305 12.83 -4.44 -2.37
C ILE A 305 13.28 -5.32 -3.55
N GLU A 306 13.72 -6.54 -3.29
CA GLU A 306 13.98 -7.55 -4.32
C GLU A 306 12.70 -7.91 -5.10
N LEU A 307 11.52 -7.69 -4.49
CA LEU A 307 10.20 -7.85 -5.08
C LEU A 307 9.64 -6.60 -5.79
N LEU A 308 10.22 -5.40 -5.56
CA LEU A 308 9.69 -4.13 -6.07
C LEU A 308 10.26 -3.82 -7.47
N PRO A 309 9.43 -3.72 -8.52
CA PRO A 309 9.87 -3.29 -9.84
C PRO A 309 10.40 -1.85 -9.83
N GLU A 310 11.41 -1.56 -10.65
CA GLU A 310 12.10 -0.24 -10.64
C GLU A 310 11.13 0.94 -10.84
N SER A 311 10.16 0.79 -11.74
CA SER A 311 9.15 1.81 -12.04
C SER A 311 8.23 2.10 -10.85
N LEU A 312 7.89 1.08 -10.07
CA LEU A 312 7.09 1.26 -8.86
C LEU A 312 7.91 1.95 -7.77
N GLN A 313 9.21 1.63 -7.63
CA GLN A 313 10.08 2.32 -6.68
C GLN A 313 10.12 3.83 -6.95
N GLN A 314 10.30 4.22 -8.22
CA GLN A 314 10.27 5.62 -8.65
C GLN A 314 8.91 6.27 -8.38
N SER A 315 7.82 5.56 -8.69
CA SER A 315 6.46 6.05 -8.46
C SER A 315 6.21 6.30 -6.97
N LEU A 316 6.51 5.32 -6.10
CA LEU A 316 6.35 5.44 -4.66
C LEU A 316 7.23 6.58 -4.09
N TYR A 317 8.46 6.73 -4.58
CA TYR A 317 9.33 7.85 -4.21
C TYR A 317 8.69 9.20 -4.56
N ILE A 318 8.14 9.37 -5.77
CA ILE A 318 7.49 10.61 -6.17
C ILE A 318 6.24 10.88 -5.33
N LEU A 319 5.39 9.88 -5.11
CA LEU A 319 4.16 10.00 -4.31
C LEU A 319 4.48 10.36 -2.86
N ALA A 320 5.52 9.77 -2.30
CA ALA A 320 6.01 10.09 -0.97
C ALA A 320 6.55 11.52 -0.89
N LYS A 321 7.31 11.98 -1.91
CA LYS A 321 7.75 13.38 -1.99
C LYS A 321 6.56 14.34 -2.00
N GLN A 322 5.54 14.03 -2.81
CA GLN A 322 4.32 14.83 -2.88
C GLN A 322 3.51 14.82 -1.58
N ALA A 323 3.46 13.68 -0.89
CA ALA A 323 2.83 13.59 0.41
C ALA A 323 3.54 14.51 1.41
N THR A 324 4.88 14.51 1.44
CA THR A 324 5.66 15.34 2.38
C THR A 324 5.46 16.84 2.16
N THR A 325 5.32 17.31 0.92
CA THR A 325 5.10 18.74 0.64
C THR A 325 3.70 19.22 1.03
N LYS A 326 2.72 18.31 1.17
CA LYS A 326 1.32 18.62 1.51
C LYS A 326 1.00 18.45 3.00
N ILE A 327 1.96 18.02 3.83
CA ILE A 327 1.77 17.91 5.29
C ILE A 327 1.81 19.32 5.92
N SER A 328 0.65 19.80 6.37
CA SER A 328 0.59 20.87 7.36
C SER A 328 1.06 20.33 8.72
N ALA A 329 1.59 21.17 9.60
CA ALA A 329 2.37 20.85 10.83
C ALA A 329 1.76 19.88 11.88
N THR A 330 0.63 19.24 11.58
CA THR A 330 -0.13 18.30 12.43
C THR A 330 -0.71 17.10 11.65
N GLY A 331 -0.39 16.94 10.37
CA GLY A 331 -0.95 15.86 9.53
C GLY A 331 -0.18 14.54 9.63
N ASN A 332 -0.90 13.42 9.72
CA ASN A 332 -0.31 12.07 9.66
C ASN A 332 0.31 11.82 8.27
N ALA A 333 1.62 11.66 8.21
CA ALA A 333 2.39 11.47 6.97
C ALA A 333 1.98 10.20 6.21
N LEU A 334 1.65 9.12 6.93
CA LEU A 334 1.22 7.85 6.34
C LEU A 334 -0.15 8.00 5.67
N TYR A 335 -1.06 8.72 6.32
CA TYR A 335 -2.38 9.01 5.75
C TYR A 335 -2.27 9.81 4.45
N GLN A 336 -1.42 10.85 4.42
CA GLN A 336 -1.22 11.63 3.20
C GLN A 336 -0.57 10.81 2.08
N PHE A 337 0.38 9.94 2.43
CA PHE A 337 0.97 9.02 1.45
C PHE A 337 -0.06 8.05 0.88
N GLN A 338 -0.90 7.46 1.72
CA GLN A 338 -2.02 6.62 1.28
C GLN A 338 -2.90 7.38 0.29
N LYS A 339 -3.23 8.65 0.56
CA LYS A 339 -4.02 9.49 -0.36
C LYS A 339 -3.33 9.75 -1.71
N GLU A 340 -2.02 9.88 -1.76
CA GLU A 340 -1.32 10.00 -3.05
C GLU A 340 -1.33 8.66 -3.81
N ILE A 341 -1.21 7.50 -3.12
CA ILE A 341 -1.37 6.18 -3.75
C ILE A 341 -2.79 6.02 -4.31
N GLU A 342 -3.83 6.40 -3.55
CA GLU A 342 -5.23 6.34 -4.00
C GLU A 342 -5.40 7.11 -5.32
N ARG A 343 -4.90 8.35 -5.38
CA ARG A 343 -4.98 9.19 -6.59
C ARG A 343 -4.19 8.61 -7.77
N TRP A 344 -3.01 8.06 -7.51
CA TRP A 344 -2.20 7.40 -8.54
C TRP A 344 -2.92 6.19 -9.12
N PHE A 345 -3.53 5.37 -8.26
CA PHE A 345 -4.33 4.23 -8.69
C PHE A 345 -5.57 4.65 -9.49
N ASP A 346 -6.34 5.63 -8.99
CA ASP A 346 -7.52 6.14 -9.68
C ASP A 346 -7.17 6.67 -11.08
N SER A 347 -6.08 7.43 -11.19
CA SER A 347 -5.58 7.94 -12.48
C SER A 347 -5.17 6.82 -13.43
N GLY A 348 -4.56 5.75 -12.91
CA GLY A 348 -4.24 4.55 -13.68
C GLY A 348 -5.49 3.81 -14.15
N MET A 349 -6.48 3.67 -13.26
CA MET A 349 -7.72 2.97 -13.52
C MET A 349 -8.69 3.73 -14.44
N GLU A 350 -8.62 5.06 -14.48
CA GLU A 350 -9.38 5.86 -15.45
C GLU A 350 -9.02 5.47 -16.89
N ARG A 351 -7.71 5.37 -17.18
CA ARG A 351 -7.20 4.92 -18.49
C ARG A 351 -7.59 3.47 -18.79
N ALA A 352 -7.39 2.58 -17.82
CA ALA A 352 -7.74 1.17 -17.95
C ALA A 352 -9.23 0.96 -18.22
N THR A 353 -10.09 1.67 -17.48
CA THR A 353 -11.55 1.61 -17.63
C THR A 353 -11.98 2.10 -19.01
N GLY A 354 -11.29 3.09 -19.58
CA GLY A 354 -11.53 3.54 -20.96
C GLY A 354 -11.30 2.44 -21.99
N VAL A 355 -10.17 1.72 -21.89
CA VAL A 355 -9.84 0.59 -22.78
C VAL A 355 -10.87 -0.53 -22.65
N TYR A 356 -11.22 -0.91 -21.42
CA TYR A 356 -12.24 -1.90 -21.16
C TYR A 356 -13.60 -1.52 -21.75
N LYS A 357 -14.08 -0.28 -21.52
CA LYS A 357 -15.36 0.21 -22.07
C LYS A 357 -15.39 0.18 -23.59
N ARG A 358 -14.27 0.52 -24.26
CA ARG A 358 -14.17 0.45 -25.72
C ARG A 358 -14.30 -0.99 -26.23
N ASN A 359 -13.59 -1.93 -25.60
CA ASN A 359 -13.63 -3.34 -25.99
C ASN A 359 -15.02 -3.95 -25.70
N ALA A 360 -15.62 -3.62 -24.55
CA ALA A 360 -16.95 -4.09 -24.18
C ALA A 360 -18.03 -3.60 -25.16
N ARG A 361 -17.95 -2.35 -25.65
CA ARG A 361 -18.84 -1.83 -26.69
C ARG A 361 -18.73 -2.62 -28.01
N GLY A 362 -17.51 -2.98 -28.42
CA GLY A 362 -17.30 -3.81 -29.61
C GLY A 362 -17.92 -5.20 -29.46
N VAL A 363 -17.79 -5.82 -28.29
CA VAL A 363 -18.42 -7.12 -28.02
C VAL A 363 -19.95 -7.01 -27.96
N ALA A 364 -20.49 -5.97 -27.31
CA ALA A 364 -21.92 -5.71 -27.28
C ALA A 364 -22.51 -5.58 -28.69
N PHE A 365 -21.79 -4.90 -29.59
CA PHE A 365 -22.17 -4.77 -30.99
C PHE A 365 -22.23 -6.13 -31.71
N LEU A 366 -21.22 -6.99 -31.53
CA LEU A 366 -21.20 -8.34 -32.11
C LEU A 366 -22.32 -9.24 -31.57
N ILE A 367 -22.61 -9.14 -30.27
CA ILE A 367 -23.73 -9.85 -29.64
C ILE A 367 -25.04 -9.39 -30.26
N GLY A 368 -25.25 -8.08 -30.41
CA GLY A 368 -26.45 -7.52 -31.03
C GLY A 368 -26.66 -8.02 -32.46
N ILE A 369 -25.60 -8.04 -33.29
CA ILE A 369 -25.66 -8.60 -34.65
C ILE A 369 -26.03 -10.09 -34.61
N THR A 370 -25.41 -10.85 -33.72
CA THR A 370 -25.64 -12.30 -33.61
C THR A 370 -27.08 -12.58 -33.20
N ILE A 371 -27.63 -11.83 -32.23
CA ILE A 371 -29.04 -11.93 -31.82
C ILE A 371 -29.95 -11.59 -33.00
N ALA A 372 -29.68 -10.51 -33.75
CA ALA A 372 -30.52 -10.13 -34.89
C ALA A 372 -30.56 -11.21 -35.98
N ILE A 373 -29.42 -11.83 -36.28
CA ILE A 373 -29.32 -12.94 -37.25
C ILE A 373 -30.08 -14.17 -36.74
N VAL A 374 -29.83 -14.59 -35.49
CA VAL A 374 -30.41 -15.81 -34.91
C VAL A 374 -31.93 -15.69 -34.73
N ALA A 375 -32.40 -14.52 -34.29
CA ALA A 375 -33.82 -14.25 -34.13
C ALA A 375 -34.51 -13.85 -35.45
N ASN A 376 -33.78 -13.81 -36.57
CA ASN A 376 -34.28 -13.43 -37.90
C ASN A 376 -35.10 -12.13 -37.86
N ILE A 377 -34.56 -11.13 -37.14
CA ILE A 377 -35.26 -9.87 -36.88
C ILE A 377 -35.17 -9.01 -38.14
N ASP A 378 -36.26 -8.98 -38.91
CA ASP A 378 -36.40 -8.14 -40.09
C ASP A 378 -37.42 -7.03 -39.82
N THR A 379 -36.97 -5.76 -39.91
CA THR A 379 -37.82 -4.59 -39.75
C THR A 379 -39.00 -4.60 -40.70
N LEU A 380 -38.82 -5.05 -41.94
CA LEU A 380 -39.90 -5.10 -42.94
C LEU A 380 -40.97 -6.12 -42.54
N ASN A 381 -40.54 -7.28 -42.03
CA ASN A 381 -41.45 -8.31 -41.54
C ASN A 381 -42.20 -7.84 -40.27
N ILE A 382 -41.53 -7.13 -39.36
CA ILE A 382 -42.16 -6.58 -38.15
C ILE A 382 -43.21 -5.52 -38.53
N VAL A 383 -42.88 -4.61 -39.45
CA VAL A 383 -43.82 -3.59 -39.93
C VAL A 383 -45.01 -4.22 -40.64
N ASP A 384 -44.77 -5.23 -41.50
CA ASP A 384 -45.85 -5.94 -42.18
C ASP A 384 -46.83 -6.58 -41.18
N ASN A 385 -46.30 -7.27 -40.16
CA ASN A 385 -47.12 -7.88 -39.11
C ASN A 385 -47.88 -6.85 -38.26
N LEU A 386 -47.21 -5.79 -37.80
CA LEU A 386 -47.86 -4.71 -37.04
C LEU A 386 -48.90 -3.94 -37.87
N SER A 387 -48.64 -3.78 -39.18
CA SER A 387 -49.58 -3.10 -40.08
C SER A 387 -50.85 -3.91 -40.30
N LYS A 388 -50.76 -5.24 -40.36
CA LYS A 388 -51.93 -6.11 -40.49
C LYS A 388 -52.76 -6.17 -39.23
N ASP A 389 -52.11 -6.13 -38.06
CA ASP A 389 -52.77 -6.17 -36.75
C ASP A 389 -53.43 -4.81 -36.40
N SER A 390 -52.85 -3.69 -36.83
CA SER A 390 -53.44 -2.34 -36.66
C SER A 390 -54.54 -1.98 -37.67
N LEU A 391 -54.74 -2.81 -38.71
CA LEU A 391 -55.82 -2.69 -39.69
C LEU A 391 -57.03 -3.58 -39.38
N MET A 392 -56.91 -4.48 -38.39
CA MET A 392 -58.01 -5.22 -37.76
C MET A 392 -58.59 -4.39 -36.61
#